data_AF-A0A2V5T093-F1
#
_entry.id   AF-A0A2V5T093-F1
#
_cell.length_a   1.000
_cell.length_b   1.000
_cell.length_c   1.000
_cell.angle_alpha   90.00
_cell.angle_beta   90.00
_cell.angle_gamma   90.00
#
_symmetry.space_group_name_H-M   'P 1'
#
loop_
_entity.id
_entity.type
_entity.pdbx_description
1 polymer ?
#
loop_
_entity_poly.entity_id
_entity_poly.type
_entity_poly.pdbx_seq_one_letter_code
_entity_poly.pdbx_strand_id
1 'polypeptide(L)' 'MPKHTLTGNIKRHRAFLSKILGNRRDVLVFLPPGYRHFSSRRYPVLYLHDGQNIFDAATSFAGVEWGVDETAQRLIHR' A
#
# COMPACT_ATOMS: atom_id res chain seq x y z
N MET A 1 10.28 -10.84 16.16
CA MET A 1 9.45 -10.70 14.94
C MET A 1 10.11 -9.68 14.02
N PRO A 2 9.99 -9.80 12.69
CA PRO A 2 10.54 -8.82 11.75
C PRO A 2 9.98 -7.43 12.04
N LYS A 3 10.80 -6.38 11.86
CA LYS A 3 10.40 -4.99 12.09
C LYS A 3 9.68 -4.46 10.86
N HIS A 4 8.51 -3.85 11.05
CA HIS A 4 7.74 -3.22 9.98
C HIS A 4 8.45 -1.95 9.45
N THR A 5 8.39 -1.72 8.14
CA THR A 5 9.02 -0.56 7.46
C THR A 5 8.03 0.45 6.86
N LEU A 6 6.74 0.10 6.82
CA LEU A 6 5.63 0.94 6.36
C LEU A 6 5.76 2.43 6.74
N THR A 7 5.65 3.29 5.73
CA THR A 7 5.70 4.75 5.82
C THR A 7 4.45 5.40 5.22
N GLY A 8 4.02 6.52 5.80
CA GLY A 8 2.90 7.31 5.29
C GLY A 8 1.52 6.72 5.62
N ASN A 9 0.52 7.00 4.77
CA ASN A 9 -0.87 6.63 5.03
C ASN A 9 -1.28 5.40 4.21
N ILE A 10 -1.09 4.22 4.80
CA ILE A 10 -1.46 2.94 4.19
C ILE A 10 -2.75 2.43 4.85
N LYS A 11 -3.78 2.22 4.02
CA LYS A 11 -5.05 1.61 4.42
C LYS A 11 -5.03 0.13 4.07
N ARG A 12 -5.20 -0.71 5.09
CA ARG A 12 -5.35 -2.16 4.92
C ARG A 12 -6.83 -2.53 4.99
N HIS A 13 -7.35 -3.04 3.88
CA HIS A 13 -8.64 -3.71 3.82
C HIS A 13 -8.41 -5.19 4.06
N ARG A 14 -8.62 -5.64 5.30
CA ARG A 14 -8.39 -7.03 5.68
C ARG A 14 -9.46 -7.95 5.11
N ALA A 15 -9.05 -9.14 4.68
CA ALA A 15 -9.93 -10.22 4.26
C ALA A 15 -11.01 -9.77 3.25
N PHE A 16 -10.63 -8.91 2.30
CA PHE A 16 -11.50 -8.41 1.24
C PHE A 16 -11.99 -9.58 0.38
N LEU A 17 -13.31 -9.73 0.27
CA LEU A 17 -13.93 -10.83 -0.46
C LEU A 17 -13.87 -10.59 -1.97
N SER A 18 -13.15 -11.45 -2.69
CA SER A 18 -13.21 -11.52 -4.15
C SER A 18 -14.39 -12.39 -4.58
N LYS A 19 -15.40 -11.77 -5.21
CA LYS A 19 -16.53 -12.50 -5.81
C LYS A 19 -16.09 -13.37 -6.99
N ILE A 20 -15.02 -12.98 -7.69
CA ILE A 20 -14.53 -13.67 -8.88
C ILE A 20 -13.70 -14.90 -8.48
N LEU A 21 -12.83 -14.76 -7.47
CA LEU A 21 -11.94 -15.85 -7.04
C LEU A 21 -12.49 -16.70 -5.89
N GLY A 22 -13.66 -16.34 -5.34
CA GLY A 22 -14.28 -17.06 -4.24
C GLY A 22 -13.46 -17.09 -2.95
N ASN A 23 -12.51 -16.17 -2.76
CA ASN A 23 -11.61 -16.14 -1.61
C ASN A 23 -11.53 -14.75 -0.96
N ARG A 24 -10.85 -14.69 0.19
CA ARG A 24 -10.57 -13.44 0.91
C ARG A 24 -9.08 -13.15 0.88
N ARG A 25 -8.70 -11.91 0.56
CA ARG A 25 -7.31 -11.45 0.58
C ARG A 25 -7.21 -10.04 1.15
N ASP A 26 -6.07 -9.72 1.74
CA ASP A 26 -5.81 -8.35 2.17
C ASP A 26 -5.50 -7.46 0.95
N VAL A 27 -6.04 -6.24 0.96
CA VAL A 27 -5.72 -5.20 -0.02
C VAL A 27 -5.11 -4.01 0.73
N LEU A 28 -3.93 -3.57 0.29
CA LEU A 28 -3.24 -2.41 0.85
C LEU A 28 -3.33 -1.25 -0.14
N VAL A 29 -3.66 -0.07 0.37
CA VAL A 29 -3.80 1.17 -0.41
C VAL A 29 -2.96 2.26 0.23
N PHE A 30 -1.92 2.70 -0.47
CA PHE A 30 -1.20 3.93 -0.11
C PHE A 30 -2.02 5.14 -0.55
N LEU A 31 -2.22 6.09 0.36
CA LEU A 31 -2.87 7.37 0.07
C LEU A 31 -1.82 8.49 0.13
N PRO A 32 -1.77 9.37 -0.89
CA PRO A 32 -0.77 10.42 -0.94
C PRO A 32 -0.89 11.38 0.25
N PRO A 33 0.21 12.05 0.64
CA PRO A 33 0.17 13.17 1.57
C PRO A 33 -0.93 14.18 1.23
N GLY A 34 -1.66 14.65 2.25
CA GLY A 34 -2.75 15.62 2.06
C GLY A 34 -4.00 15.06 1.38
N TYR A 35 -4.14 13.74 1.17
CA TYR A 35 -5.31 13.12 0.52
C TYR A 35 -6.65 13.59 1.11
N ARG A 36 -6.71 13.87 2.42
CA ARG A 36 -7.94 14.31 3.11
C ARG A 36 -8.21 15.82 3.06
N HIS A 37 -7.28 16.65 2.58
CA HIS A 37 -7.43 18.11 2.63
C HIS A 37 -8.46 18.63 1.61
N PHE A 38 -8.64 17.94 0.49
CA PHE A 38 -9.56 18.34 -0.57
C PHE A 38 -10.49 17.19 -0.92
N SER A 39 -11.68 17.15 -0.30
CA SER A 39 -12.64 16.04 -0.44
C SER A 39 -13.13 15.81 -1.88
N SER A 40 -13.08 16.83 -2.74
CA SER A 40 -13.45 16.75 -4.17
C SER A 40 -12.31 16.32 -5.09
N ARG A 41 -11.05 16.35 -4.61
CA ARG A 41 -9.89 16.02 -5.44
C ARG A 41 -9.83 14.51 -5.72
N ARG A 42 -9.65 14.15 -6.98
CA ARG A 42 -9.44 12.78 -7.46
C ARG A 42 -7.96 12.59 -7.78
N TYR A 43 -7.47 11.36 -7.64
CA TYR A 43 -6.10 10.98 -7.96
C TYR A 43 -6.12 9.80 -8.94
N PRO A 44 -5.17 9.72 -9.89
CA PRO A 44 -4.98 8.51 -10.67
C PRO A 44 -4.59 7.35 -9.74
N VAL A 45 -4.92 6.12 -10.15
CA VAL A 45 -4.64 4.92 -9.37
C VAL A 45 -3.59 4.07 -10.09
N LEU A 46 -2.52 3.73 -9.38
CA LEU A 46 -1.52 2.76 -9.81
C LEU A 46 -1.77 1.43 -9.09
N TYR A 47 -1.94 0.35 -9.86
CA TYR A 47 -2.09 -1.00 -9.33
C TYR A 47 -0.76 -1.76 -9.37
N LEU A 48 -0.39 -2.39 -8.27
CA LEU A 48 0.82 -3.19 -8.13
C LEU A 48 0.44 -4.58 -7.60
N HIS A 49 0.90 -5.64 -8.27
CA HIS A 49 0.38 -7.00 -8.06
C HIS A 49 1.25 -7.92 -7.19
N ASP A 50 2.45 -7.51 -6.78
CA ASP A 50 3.36 -8.34 -5.94
C ASP A 50 2.88 -8.45 -4.47
N GLY A 51 1.81 -7.75 -4.10
CA GLY A 51 1.14 -7.93 -2.81
C GLY A 51 2.02 -7.60 -1.60
N GLN A 52 2.35 -8.62 -0.80
CA GLN A 52 3.05 -8.47 0.49
C GLN A 52 4.48 -7.94 0.38
N ASN A 53 5.07 -7.97 -0.83
CA ASN A 53 6.42 -7.50 -1.08
C ASN A 53 6.51 -5.98 -1.33
N ILE A 54 5.37 -5.30 -1.48
CA ILE A 54 5.35 -3.93 -2.01
C ILE A 54 5.73 -2.85 -0.97
N PHE A 55 5.23 -2.96 0.26
CA PHE A 55 5.26 -1.86 1.26
C PHE A 55 5.86 -2.21 2.61
N ASP A 56 6.13 -3.50 2.88
CA ASP A 56 6.56 -3.88 4.23
C ASP A 56 7.58 -5.02 4.21
N ALA A 57 8.81 -4.72 4.60
CA ALA A 57 9.88 -5.70 4.75
C ALA A 57 9.48 -6.83 5.70
N ALA A 58 8.66 -6.56 6.73
CA ALA A 58 8.22 -7.58 7.67
C ALA A 58 7.29 -8.65 7.07
N THR A 59 6.57 -8.31 5.99
CA THR A 59 5.72 -9.26 5.27
C THR A 59 6.33 -9.73 3.95
N SER A 60 7.47 -9.16 3.56
CA SER A 60 8.12 -9.44 2.29
C SER A 60 8.92 -10.74 2.33
N PHE A 61 9.03 -11.37 1.16
CA PHE A 61 9.90 -12.52 0.95
C PHE A 61 11.35 -12.15 1.28
N ALA A 62 12.02 -13.03 2.05
CA ALA A 62 13.38 -12.81 2.55
C ALA A 62 13.60 -11.49 3.34
N GLY A 63 12.53 -10.81 3.76
CA GLY A 63 12.64 -9.54 4.47
C GLY A 63 13.02 -8.35 3.58
N VAL A 64 12.89 -8.47 2.25
CA VAL A 64 13.26 -7.41 1.30
C VAL A 64 12.02 -6.95 0.54
N GLU A 65 11.62 -5.72 0.80
CA GLU A 65 10.51 -5.06 0.09
C GLU A 65 10.97 -4.27 -1.13
N TRP A 66 10.00 -3.82 -1.92
CA TRP A 66 10.24 -2.92 -3.05
C TRP A 66 10.42 -1.44 -2.64
N GLY A 67 9.94 -1.04 -1.45
CA GLY A 67 10.08 0.33 -0.93
C GLY A 67 9.24 1.37 -1.69
N VAL A 68 8.02 0.96 -2.07
CA VAL A 68 7.15 1.78 -2.93
C VAL A 68 6.59 2.97 -2.18
N ASP A 69 6.20 2.81 -0.92
CA ASP A 69 5.63 3.86 -0.09
C ASP A 69 6.64 4.95 0.23
N GLU A 70 7.90 4.63 0.56
CA GLU A 70 8.95 5.64 0.74
C GLU A 70 9.23 6.40 -0.55
N THR A 71 9.25 5.68 -1.68
CA THR A 71 9.46 6.29 -3.00
C THR A 71 8.31 7.20 -3.38
N ALA A 72 7.06 6.76 -3.22
CA ALA A 72 5.88 7.56 -3.48
C ALA A 72 5.82 8.79 -2.57
N GLN A 73 6.06 8.62 -1.27
CA GLN A 73 6.12 9.71 -0.29
C GLN A 73 7.16 10.76 -0.67
N ARG A 74 8.36 10.33 -1.10
CA ARG A 74 9.44 11.23 -1.52
C ARG A 74 9.11 11.97 -2.82
N LEU A 75 8.50 11.31 -3.80
CA LEU A 75 8.22 11.89 -5.11
C LEU A 75 7.00 12.82 -5.10
N ILE A 76 6.00 12.57 -4.26
CA ILE A 76 4.78 13.39 -4.18
C ILE A 76 5.00 14.69 -3.40
N HIS A 77 5.97 14.73 -2.48
CA HIS A 77 6.32 15.95 -1.74
C HIS A 77 7.24 16.92 -2.51
N ARG A 78 7.74 16.54 -3.69
CA ARG A 78 8.49 17.47 -4.55
C ARG A 78 7.55 18.38 -5.33
#